data_AF-A0A2C9L0F2-F1
#
_entry.id   AF-A0A2C9L0F2-F1
#
_cell.length_a   1.000
_cell.length_b   1.000
_cell.length_c   1.000
_cell.angle_alpha   90.00
_cell.angle_beta   90.00
_cell.angle_gamma   90.00
#
_symmetry.space_group_name_H-M   'P 1'
#
loop_
_entity.id
_entity.type
_entity.pdbx_description
1 polymer ?
#
loop_
_entity_poly.entity_id
_entity_poly.type
_entity_poly.pdbx_seq_one_letter_code
_entity_poly.pdbx_strand_id
1 'polypeptide(L)'
;MAAFSVDFPLEHILPGPNILLCVEAPNGAVGCWGFLSCLEVLRACNDNNTTQLDEKFALYTANLWDFAHKKLRELGQMCSLMPGMSPSSQQLSLVVDLVAGMGLSMQNLSHSGQTPVDKLRESLSSTESFKKHYLELCEQAMGTYKYIGRFRSARMIGLELADFYMKIKDPTRAENFLLDSIKMYQQESWHHLADGTMLHLAECQKLLEEPD
;
A
#
# COMPACT_ATOMS: atom_id res chain seq x y z
N MET A 1 0.37 -5.39 34.47
CA MET A 1 1.11 -6.63 34.77
C MET A 1 0.10 -7.76 34.88
N ALA A 2 -0.09 -8.51 33.80
CA ALA A 2 -0.65 -9.87 33.77
C ALA A 2 -0.71 -10.29 32.29
N ALA A 3 0.13 -11.25 31.93
CA ALA A 3 0.10 -11.94 30.66
C ALA A 3 -1.11 -12.88 30.63
N PHE A 4 -1.83 -12.91 29.51
CA PHE A 4 -2.75 -14.00 29.19
C PHE A 4 -2.04 -14.90 28.16
N SER A 5 -1.43 -15.97 28.66
CA SER A 5 -1.09 -17.14 27.85
C SER A 5 -2.38 -17.89 27.53
N VAL A 6 -2.56 -18.23 26.26
CA VAL A 6 -3.53 -19.23 25.84
C VAL A 6 -2.76 -20.54 25.70
N ASP A 7 -2.88 -21.41 26.70
CA ASP A 7 -2.34 -22.78 26.66
C ASP A 7 -3.17 -23.62 25.68
N PHE A 8 -2.56 -24.05 24.58
CA PHE A 8 -3.05 -25.12 23.73
C PHE A 8 -2.18 -26.36 23.98
N PRO A 9 -2.74 -27.51 24.40
CA PRO A 9 -1.95 -28.70 24.68
C PRO A 9 -1.70 -29.44 23.35
N LEU A 10 -0.49 -29.28 22.81
CA LEU A 10 0.07 -30.17 21.78
C LEU A 10 1.28 -30.90 22.38
N GLU A 11 1.09 -31.54 23.53
CA GLU A 11 2.00 -32.58 24.00
C GLU A 11 1.53 -33.92 23.42
N HIS A 12 2.47 -34.68 22.89
CA HIS A 12 2.32 -35.94 22.15
C HIS A 12 2.05 -35.80 20.66
N ILE A 13 3.11 -35.48 19.90
CA ILE A 13 3.67 -36.36 18.85
C ILE A 13 4.92 -35.67 18.27
N LEU A 14 6.06 -36.38 18.32
CA LEU A 14 7.39 -36.17 17.70
C LEU A 14 8.57 -35.74 18.63
N PRO A 15 9.62 -36.57 18.75
CA PRO A 15 10.91 -36.20 19.32
C PRO A 15 11.84 -35.68 18.22
N GLY A 16 12.16 -34.40 18.28
CA GLY A 16 13.14 -33.74 17.42
C GLY A 16 13.10 -32.24 17.69
N PRO A 17 14.23 -31.51 17.59
CA PRO A 17 14.21 -30.07 17.79
C PRO A 17 13.48 -29.47 16.59
N ASN A 18 12.17 -29.27 16.72
CA ASN A 18 11.43 -28.36 15.86
C ASN A 18 11.94 -26.95 16.16
N ILE A 19 13.11 -26.62 15.63
CA ILE A 19 13.54 -25.26 15.39
C ILE A 19 12.64 -24.77 14.24
N LEU A 20 11.37 -24.50 14.56
CA LEU A 20 10.61 -23.54 13.79
C LEU A 20 11.42 -22.24 13.96
N LEU A 21 12.09 -21.80 12.90
CA LEU A 21 12.94 -20.60 12.90
C LEU A 21 12.15 -19.43 13.50
N CYS A 22 12.37 -19.14 14.79
CA CYS A 22 11.88 -17.95 15.44
C CYS A 22 12.76 -16.81 14.95
N VAL A 23 12.48 -16.31 13.75
CA VAL A 23 13.14 -15.13 13.22
C VAL A 23 12.60 -13.95 14.01
N GLU A 24 13.36 -13.48 14.99
CA GLU A 24 13.10 -12.20 15.64
C GLU A 24 13.27 -11.11 14.57
N ALA A 25 12.16 -10.46 14.22
CA ALA A 25 12.14 -9.41 13.21
C ALA A 25 11.44 -8.17 13.77
N PRO A 26 11.91 -6.96 13.42
CA PRO A 26 11.24 -5.75 13.85
C PRO A 26 9.81 -5.69 13.30
N ASN A 27 8.92 -5.02 14.04
CA ASN A 27 7.54 -4.82 13.61
C ASN A 27 7.52 -4.13 12.24
N GLY A 28 6.82 -4.74 11.27
CA GLY A 28 6.78 -4.25 9.88
C GLY A 28 7.76 -4.93 8.92
N ALA A 29 8.71 -5.75 9.40
CA ALA A 29 9.63 -6.49 8.52
C ALA A 29 8.90 -7.38 7.50
N VAL A 30 7.84 -8.08 7.94
CA VAL A 30 6.98 -8.88 7.06
C VAL A 30 6.30 -8.02 5.99
N GLY A 31 5.91 -6.79 6.34
CA GLY A 31 5.37 -5.81 5.39
C GLY A 31 6.41 -5.41 4.34
N CYS A 32 7.65 -5.15 4.76
CA CYS A 32 8.77 -4.88 3.83
C CYS A 32 9.02 -6.07 2.90
N TRP A 33 9.07 -7.30 3.41
CA TRP A 33 9.27 -8.49 2.56
C TRP A 33 8.12 -8.70 1.58
N GLY A 34 6.87 -8.51 2.02
CA GLY A 34 5.71 -8.60 1.14
C GLY A 34 5.75 -7.56 0.02
N PHE A 35 6.09 -6.31 0.35
CA PHE A 35 6.27 -5.24 -0.62
C PHE A 35 7.38 -5.54 -1.63
N LEU A 36 8.57 -5.89 -1.15
CA LEU A 36 9.72 -6.20 -1.98
C LEU A 36 9.44 -7.40 -2.89
N SER A 37 8.83 -8.46 -2.36
CA SER A 37 8.45 -9.64 -3.15
C SER A 37 7.51 -9.27 -4.30
N CYS A 38 6.54 -8.38 -4.06
CA CYS A 38 5.64 -7.92 -5.12
C CYS A 38 6.39 -7.17 -6.21
N LEU A 39 7.26 -6.22 -5.82
CA LEU A 39 8.03 -5.44 -6.79
C LEU A 39 9.03 -6.28 -7.58
N GLU A 40 9.69 -7.26 -6.94
CA GLU A 40 10.61 -8.18 -7.63
C GLU A 40 9.86 -9.05 -8.64
N VAL A 41 8.67 -9.58 -8.28
CA VAL A 41 7.84 -10.33 -9.23
C VAL A 41 7.37 -9.44 -10.38
N LEU A 42 6.91 -8.21 -10.09
CA LEU A 42 6.50 -7.25 -11.11
C LEU A 42 7.64 -6.93 -12.07
N ARG A 43 8.85 -6.71 -11.55
CA ARG A 43 10.05 -6.48 -12.33
C ARG A 43 10.42 -7.68 -13.19
N ALA A 44 10.48 -8.87 -12.60
CA ALA A 44 10.80 -10.11 -13.31
C ALA A 44 9.78 -10.40 -14.42
N CYS A 45 8.49 -10.16 -14.19
CA CYS A 45 7.49 -10.31 -15.24
C CYS A 45 7.64 -9.25 -16.34
N ASN A 46 8.00 -8.01 -16.00
CA ASN A 46 8.24 -6.95 -16.98
C ASN A 46 9.48 -7.23 -17.86
N ASP A 47 10.58 -7.70 -17.27
CA ASP A 47 11.82 -8.00 -18.00
C ASP A 47 11.66 -9.18 -18.99
N ASN A 48 10.74 -10.11 -18.69
CA ASN A 48 10.42 -11.24 -19.55
C ASN A 48 9.30 -10.95 -20.57
N ASN A 49 8.57 -9.84 -20.42
CA ASN A 49 7.51 -9.45 -21.37
C ASN A 49 8.09 -8.72 -22.58
N THR A 50 8.45 -9.49 -23.61
CA THR A 50 9.00 -8.95 -24.87
C THR A 50 7.94 -8.36 -25.81
N THR A 51 6.66 -8.50 -25.49
CA THR A 51 5.53 -7.99 -26.28
C THR A 51 4.71 -7.00 -25.45
N GLN A 52 4.33 -5.87 -26.06
CA GLN A 52 3.57 -4.79 -25.43
C GLN A 52 2.39 -5.33 -24.63
N LEU A 53 2.39 -5.07 -23.31
CA LEU A 53 1.24 -5.11 -22.38
C LEU A 53 0.14 -6.11 -22.76
N ASP A 54 0.42 -7.41 -22.62
CA ASP A 54 -0.59 -8.46 -22.73
C ASP A 54 -1.66 -8.26 -21.66
N GLU A 55 -2.94 -8.38 -22.03
CA GLU A 55 -4.08 -8.37 -21.11
C GLU A 55 -3.88 -9.38 -19.97
N LYS A 56 -3.23 -10.51 -20.23
CA LYS A 56 -2.86 -11.50 -19.22
C LYS A 56 -1.87 -10.97 -18.20
N PHE A 57 -0.87 -10.20 -18.63
CA PHE A 57 0.08 -9.59 -17.70
C PHE A 57 -0.63 -8.63 -16.76
N ALA A 58 -1.50 -7.76 -17.29
CA ALA A 58 -2.30 -6.87 -16.46
C ALA A 58 -3.23 -7.65 -15.50
N LEU A 59 -3.82 -8.75 -15.95
CA LEU A 59 -4.68 -9.61 -15.13
C LEU A 59 -3.93 -10.21 -13.92
N TYR A 60 -2.70 -10.68 -14.12
CA TYR A 60 -1.90 -11.29 -13.05
C TYR A 60 -1.23 -10.26 -12.12
N THR A 61 -0.93 -9.07 -12.63
CA THR A 61 -0.22 -8.03 -11.86
C THR A 61 -1.13 -7.06 -11.12
N ALA A 62 -2.42 -6.94 -11.48
CA ALA A 62 -3.36 -6.04 -10.80
C ALA A 62 -3.40 -6.25 -9.28
N ASN A 63 -3.48 -7.50 -8.84
CA ASN A 63 -3.50 -7.84 -7.42
C ASN A 63 -2.14 -7.61 -6.74
N LEU A 64 -1.03 -7.71 -7.47
CA LEU A 64 0.32 -7.43 -6.93
C LEU A 64 0.48 -5.93 -6.66
N TRP A 65 0.02 -5.07 -7.57
CA TRP A 65 0.01 -3.62 -7.34
C TRP A 65 -0.93 -3.24 -6.19
N ASP A 66 -2.12 -3.84 -6.13
CA ASP A 66 -3.07 -3.66 -5.02
C ASP A 66 -2.46 -4.06 -3.68
N PHE A 67 -1.78 -5.21 -3.62
CA PHE A 67 -1.13 -5.65 -2.40
C PHE A 67 0.07 -4.76 -2.03
N ALA A 68 0.89 -4.37 -3.01
CA ALA A 68 2.06 -3.53 -2.77
C ALA A 68 1.67 -2.16 -2.20
N HIS A 69 0.67 -1.47 -2.75
CA HIS A 69 0.25 -0.18 -2.20
C HIS A 69 -0.32 -0.31 -0.78
N LYS A 70 -1.07 -1.37 -0.48
CA LYS A 70 -1.59 -1.66 0.87
C LYS A 70 -0.45 -1.90 1.85
N LYS A 71 0.56 -2.67 1.46
CA LYS A 71 1.76 -2.88 2.30
C LYS A 71 2.56 -1.60 2.51
N LEU A 72 2.70 -0.77 1.49
CA LEU A 72 3.34 0.54 1.69
C LEU A 72 2.51 1.43 2.63
N ARG A 73 1.18 1.43 2.51
CA ARG A 73 0.28 2.17 3.42
C ARG A 73 0.43 1.72 4.87
N GLU A 74 0.39 0.41 5.12
CA GLU A 74 0.59 -0.18 6.46
C GLU A 74 1.94 0.25 7.05
N LEU A 75 3.02 0.16 6.26
CA LEU A 75 4.35 0.63 6.66
C LEU A 75 4.36 2.13 6.95
N GLY A 76 3.72 2.95 6.12
CA GLY A 76 3.61 4.39 6.32
C GLY A 76 2.86 4.76 7.60
N GLN A 77 1.82 4.00 7.96
CA GLN A 77 1.10 4.20 9.22
C GLN A 77 1.99 3.87 10.43
N MET A 78 2.73 2.75 10.39
CA MET A 78 3.63 2.36 11.47
C MET A 78 4.77 3.37 11.65
N CYS A 79 5.32 3.88 10.54
CA CYS A 79 6.43 4.83 10.53
C CYS A 79 5.99 6.31 10.67
N SER A 80 4.70 6.61 10.86
CA SER A 80 4.17 7.99 10.89
C SER A 80 4.48 8.81 9.62
N LEU A 81 4.51 8.17 8.46
CA LEU A 81 4.73 8.81 7.16
C LEU A 81 3.41 9.19 6.45
N MET A 82 2.26 8.79 7.00
CA MET A 82 0.96 9.18 6.45
C MET A 82 0.65 10.67 6.72
N PRO A 83 -0.16 11.31 5.86
CA PRO A 83 -0.61 12.68 6.05
C PRO A 83 -1.24 12.93 7.42
N GLY A 84 -0.88 14.05 8.06
CA GLY A 84 -1.40 14.44 9.36
C GLY A 84 -0.73 13.77 10.56
N MET A 85 0.33 12.98 10.35
CA MET A 85 1.13 12.37 11.42
C MET A 85 2.49 13.07 11.55
N SER A 86 3.02 13.13 12.76
CA SER A 86 4.40 13.57 13.02
C SER A 86 5.25 12.39 13.48
N PRO A 87 6.46 12.20 12.92
CA PRO A 87 7.32 11.08 13.29
C PRO A 87 7.89 11.29 14.70
N SER A 88 7.64 10.32 15.58
CA SER A 88 8.28 10.26 16.91
C SER A 88 9.66 9.63 16.83
N SER A 89 10.50 9.85 17.85
CA SER A 89 11.85 9.23 17.92
C SER A 89 11.81 7.70 17.84
N GLN A 90 10.77 7.05 18.38
CA GLN A 90 10.58 5.60 18.26
C GLN A 90 10.33 5.16 16.82
N GLN A 91 9.55 5.94 16.07
CA GLN A 91 9.20 5.63 14.68
C GLN A 91 10.37 5.89 13.74
N LEU A 92 11.21 6.90 14.02
CA LEU A 92 12.46 7.09 13.32
C LEU A 92 13.42 5.91 13.54
N SER A 93 13.54 5.42 14.79
CA SER A 93 14.32 4.21 15.09
C SER A 93 13.79 3.01 14.33
N LEU A 94 12.46 2.84 14.28
CA LEU A 94 11.82 1.75 13.55
C LEU A 94 12.17 1.79 12.05
N VAL A 95 12.12 2.97 11.42
CA VAL A 95 12.53 3.13 10.02
C VAL A 95 13.99 2.70 9.82
N VAL A 96 14.89 3.09 10.73
CA VAL A 96 16.31 2.69 10.68
C VAL A 96 16.45 1.17 10.78
N ASP A 97 15.76 0.53 11.71
CA ASP A 97 15.81 -0.93 11.91
C ASP A 97 15.30 -1.69 10.67
N LEU A 98 14.18 -1.22 10.09
CA LEU A 98 13.63 -1.79 8.85
C LEU A 98 14.60 -1.62 7.68
N VAL A 99 15.20 -0.44 7.53
CA VAL A 99 16.13 -0.13 6.43
C VAL A 99 17.43 -0.91 6.54
N ALA A 100 17.93 -1.14 7.76
CA ALA A 100 19.08 -1.99 8.02
C ALA A 100 18.79 -3.46 7.67
N GLY A 101 17.58 -3.94 7.99
CA GLY A 101 17.14 -5.31 7.70
C GLY A 101 16.96 -5.64 6.20
N MET A 102 16.87 -4.63 5.32
CA MET A 102 16.69 -4.85 3.88
C MET A 102 17.97 -5.29 3.14
N GLY A 103 19.15 -5.22 3.77
CA GLY A 103 20.42 -5.59 3.13
C GLY A 103 20.90 -4.60 2.05
N LEU A 104 22.14 -4.72 1.59
CA LEU A 104 22.67 -3.79 0.58
C LEU A 104 22.14 -4.15 -0.81
N SER A 105 21.78 -3.13 -1.60
CA SER A 105 21.40 -3.30 -3.00
C SER A 105 22.62 -3.84 -3.74
N MET A 106 22.59 -5.11 -4.17
CA MET A 106 23.65 -5.65 -5.03
C MET A 106 23.57 -4.95 -6.38
N GLN A 107 24.35 -3.87 -6.54
CA GLN A 107 24.40 -3.03 -7.74
C GLN A 107 24.84 -3.78 -9.01
N ASN A 108 25.23 -5.06 -8.91
CA ASN A 108 25.90 -5.79 -9.97
C ASN A 108 24.99 -6.61 -10.92
N LEU A 109 23.65 -6.56 -10.77
CA LEU A 109 22.72 -7.36 -11.60
C LEU A 109 21.73 -6.54 -12.43
N SER A 110 21.72 -5.21 -12.33
CA SER A 110 20.69 -4.37 -12.94
C SER A 110 21.27 -3.43 -13.99
N HIS A 111 21.09 -3.74 -15.28
CA HIS A 111 21.48 -2.85 -16.39
C HIS A 111 20.48 -1.69 -16.64
N SER A 112 19.40 -1.57 -15.86
CA SER A 112 18.54 -0.39 -15.88
C SER A 112 17.70 -0.29 -14.61
N GLY A 113 17.62 0.91 -14.04
CA GLY A 113 16.63 1.27 -13.02
C GLY A 113 17.02 1.09 -11.55
N GLN A 114 16.26 1.78 -10.71
CA GLN A 114 16.27 1.68 -9.24
C GLN A 114 15.81 0.29 -8.80
N THR A 115 16.52 -0.36 -7.86
CA THR A 115 16.11 -1.68 -7.37
C THR A 115 14.86 -1.57 -6.48
N PRO A 116 14.06 -2.63 -6.32
CA PRO A 116 12.93 -2.64 -5.38
C PRO A 116 13.32 -2.24 -3.94
N VAL A 117 14.51 -2.65 -3.49
CA VAL A 117 15.07 -2.25 -2.20
C VAL A 117 15.33 -0.75 -2.14
N ASP A 118 15.92 -0.17 -3.19
CA ASP A 118 16.15 1.27 -3.26
C ASP A 118 14.83 2.04 -3.28
N LYS A 119 13.80 1.54 -3.99
CA LYS A 119 12.47 2.17 -4.03
C LYS A 119 11.80 2.18 -2.65
N LEU A 120 11.88 1.06 -1.92
CA LEU A 120 11.34 1.00 -0.55
C LEU A 120 12.12 1.91 0.41
N ARG A 121 13.46 1.94 0.31
CA ARG A 121 14.30 2.86 1.10
C ARG A 121 13.95 4.32 0.86
N GLU A 122 13.83 4.72 -0.40
CA GLU A 122 13.44 6.08 -0.75
C GLU A 122 12.03 6.40 -0.24
N SER A 123 11.09 5.47 -0.38
CA SER A 123 9.72 5.64 0.11
C SER A 123 9.66 5.88 1.62
N LEU A 124 10.54 5.26 2.41
CA LEU A 124 10.57 5.41 3.87
C LEU A 124 11.45 6.58 4.35
N SER A 125 12.18 7.24 3.46
CA SER A 125 13.15 8.29 3.83
C SER A 125 12.51 9.59 4.31
N SER A 126 11.34 9.94 3.78
CA SER A 126 10.63 11.18 4.11
C SER A 126 9.13 11.07 3.83
N THR A 127 8.33 11.92 4.46
CA THR A 127 6.89 12.02 4.20
C THR A 127 6.57 12.39 2.75
N GLU A 128 7.41 13.22 2.12
CA GLU A 128 7.23 13.63 0.71
C GLU A 128 7.55 12.49 -0.25
N SER A 129 8.66 11.78 -0.02
CA SER A 129 9.04 10.60 -0.79
C SER A 129 7.98 9.51 -0.64
N PHE A 130 7.51 9.28 0.59
CA PHE A 130 6.42 8.33 0.86
C PHE A 130 5.17 8.68 0.06
N LYS A 131 4.71 9.94 0.13
CA LYS A 131 3.54 10.43 -0.62
C LYS A 131 3.69 10.17 -2.10
N LYS A 132 4.83 10.51 -2.70
CA LYS A 132 5.09 10.30 -4.13
C LYS A 132 4.95 8.82 -4.51
N HIS A 133 5.66 7.93 -3.81
CA HIS A 133 5.67 6.50 -4.13
C HIS A 133 4.34 5.82 -3.85
N TYR A 134 3.64 6.23 -2.78
CA TYR A 134 2.30 5.73 -2.46
C TYR A 134 1.30 6.08 -3.56
N LEU A 135 1.27 7.35 -4.00
CA LEU A 135 0.39 7.78 -5.08
C LEU A 135 0.71 7.07 -6.40
N GLU A 136 1.99 6.92 -6.74
CA GLU A 136 2.42 6.17 -7.93
C GLU A 136 1.89 4.73 -7.91
N LEU A 137 2.00 4.02 -6.79
CA LEU A 137 1.49 2.66 -6.66
C LEU A 137 -0.03 2.57 -6.77
N CYS A 138 -0.74 3.51 -6.15
CA CYS A 138 -2.20 3.58 -6.27
C CYS A 138 -2.62 3.84 -7.73
N GLU A 139 -1.94 4.74 -8.44
CA GLU A 139 -2.19 5.01 -9.86
C GLU A 139 -1.92 3.78 -10.73
N GLN A 140 -0.81 3.06 -10.51
CA GLN A 140 -0.51 1.81 -11.21
C GLN A 140 -1.57 0.75 -10.94
N ALA A 141 -1.97 0.55 -9.68
CA ALA A 141 -3.00 -0.41 -9.31
C ALA A 141 -4.37 -0.07 -9.93
N MET A 142 -4.80 1.19 -9.81
CA MET A 142 -6.05 1.67 -10.41
C MET A 142 -6.04 1.57 -11.93
N GLY A 143 -4.96 1.98 -12.58
CA GLY A 143 -4.79 1.91 -14.03
C GLY A 143 -4.87 0.47 -14.52
N THR A 144 -4.17 -0.44 -13.84
CA THR A 144 -4.18 -1.87 -14.18
C THR A 144 -5.57 -2.47 -14.01
N TYR A 145 -6.28 -2.18 -12.91
CA TYR A 145 -7.66 -2.63 -12.71
C TYR A 145 -8.63 -2.09 -13.76
N LYS A 146 -8.51 -0.82 -14.13
CA LYS A 146 -9.33 -0.21 -15.20
C LYS A 146 -9.08 -0.88 -16.55
N TYR A 147 -7.81 -1.15 -16.87
CA TYR A 147 -7.42 -1.79 -18.12
C TYR A 147 -8.05 -3.17 -18.30
N ILE A 148 -8.10 -3.99 -17.23
CA ILE A 148 -8.76 -5.32 -17.24
C ILE A 148 -10.26 -5.26 -16.95
N GLY A 149 -10.89 -4.08 -17.00
CA GLY A 149 -12.33 -3.90 -16.79
C GLY A 149 -12.84 -4.08 -15.35
N ARG A 150 -11.95 -4.20 -14.35
CA ARG A 150 -12.32 -4.32 -12.93
C ARG A 150 -12.52 -2.94 -12.27
N PHE A 151 -13.52 -2.21 -12.76
CA PHE A 151 -13.78 -0.83 -12.32
C PHE A 151 -14.06 -0.69 -10.83
N ARG A 152 -14.81 -1.64 -10.22
CA ARG A 152 -15.07 -1.63 -8.77
C ARG A 152 -13.79 -1.61 -7.94
N SER A 153 -12.81 -2.46 -8.27
CA SER A 153 -11.52 -2.50 -7.58
C SER A 153 -10.76 -1.18 -7.73
N ALA A 154 -10.78 -0.58 -8.93
CA ALA A 154 -10.20 0.74 -9.14
C ALA A 154 -10.91 1.85 -8.33
N ARG A 155 -12.25 1.79 -8.18
CA ARG A 155 -13.01 2.75 -7.37
C ARG A 155 -12.74 2.60 -5.88
N MET A 156 -12.55 1.38 -5.39
CA MET A 156 -12.15 1.16 -3.98
C MET A 156 -10.82 1.85 -3.66
N ILE A 157 -9.81 1.73 -4.52
CA ILE A 157 -8.54 2.46 -4.35
C ILE A 157 -8.77 3.98 -4.48
N GLY A 158 -9.67 4.41 -5.37
CA GLY A 158 -10.08 5.81 -5.50
C GLY A 158 -10.65 6.39 -4.21
N LEU A 159 -11.46 5.64 -3.46
CA LEU A 159 -11.95 6.06 -2.14
C LEU A 159 -10.81 6.21 -1.13
N GLU A 160 -9.85 5.27 -1.12
CA GLU A 160 -8.66 5.38 -0.27
C GLU A 160 -7.81 6.62 -0.62
N LEU A 161 -7.73 6.98 -1.90
CA LEU A 161 -7.09 8.20 -2.36
C LEU A 161 -7.88 9.45 -1.97
N ALA A 162 -9.21 9.42 -2.02
CA ALA A 162 -10.04 10.54 -1.56
C ALA A 162 -9.73 10.87 -0.09
N ASP A 163 -9.72 9.86 0.78
CA ASP A 163 -9.35 10.03 2.20
C ASP A 163 -7.93 10.58 2.36
N PHE A 164 -6.99 10.11 1.53
CA PHE A 164 -5.62 10.59 1.54
C PHE A 164 -5.53 12.07 1.12
N TYR A 165 -6.23 12.44 0.06
CA TYR A 165 -6.28 13.81 -0.48
C TYR A 165 -6.93 14.79 0.49
N MET A 166 -8.00 14.37 1.16
CA MET A 166 -8.63 15.14 2.24
C MET A 166 -7.64 15.44 3.37
N LYS A 167 -6.81 14.46 3.77
CA LYS A 167 -5.82 14.65 4.84
C LYS A 167 -4.64 15.55 4.47
N ILE A 168 -4.27 15.62 3.19
CA ILE A 168 -3.23 16.57 2.72
C ILE A 168 -3.81 17.95 2.36
N LYS A 169 -5.09 18.20 2.64
CA LYS A 169 -5.82 19.43 2.31
C LYS A 169 -5.85 19.74 0.80
N ASP A 170 -6.03 18.71 -0.03
CA ASP A 170 -6.31 18.85 -1.46
C ASP A 170 -7.70 18.28 -1.79
N PRO A 171 -8.78 18.97 -1.37
CA PRO A 171 -10.15 18.46 -1.53
C PRO A 171 -10.58 18.37 -3.02
N THR A 172 -10.02 19.19 -3.91
CA THR A 172 -10.33 19.18 -5.35
C THR A 172 -10.06 17.82 -5.99
N ARG A 173 -8.96 17.15 -5.62
CA ARG A 173 -8.66 15.81 -6.12
C ARG A 173 -9.54 14.75 -5.49
N ALA A 174 -9.86 14.90 -4.20
CA ALA A 174 -10.74 13.97 -3.49
C ALA A 174 -12.16 13.94 -4.08
N GLU A 175 -12.73 15.10 -4.41
CA GLU A 175 -14.08 15.24 -4.95
C GLU A 175 -14.30 14.35 -6.19
N ASN A 176 -13.36 14.34 -7.13
CA ASN A 176 -13.45 13.55 -8.35
C ASN A 176 -13.57 12.04 -8.06
N PHE A 177 -12.81 11.52 -7.10
CA PHE A 177 -12.88 10.11 -6.71
C PHE A 177 -14.19 9.76 -6.00
N LEU A 178 -14.73 10.68 -5.19
CA LEU A 178 -16.00 10.51 -4.48
C LEU A 178 -17.18 10.49 -5.47
N LEU A 179 -17.23 11.45 -6.40
CA LEU A 179 -18.26 11.51 -7.45
C LEU A 179 -18.27 10.26 -8.33
N ASP A 180 -17.08 9.80 -8.73
CA ASP A 180 -16.92 8.57 -9.52
C ASP A 180 -17.46 7.33 -8.78
N SER A 181 -17.28 7.28 -7.46
CA SER A 181 -17.74 6.18 -6.61
C SER A 181 -19.25 6.23 -6.38
N ILE A 182 -19.82 7.42 -6.14
CA ILE A 182 -21.27 7.62 -6.03
C ILE A 182 -21.97 7.18 -7.32
N LYS A 183 -21.45 7.60 -8.48
CA LYS A 183 -22.01 7.21 -9.78
C LYS A 183 -22.04 5.70 -9.96
N MET A 184 -20.95 5.01 -9.59
CA MET A 184 -20.88 3.55 -9.63
C MET A 184 -21.94 2.91 -8.70
N TYR A 185 -22.02 3.35 -7.45
CA TYR A 185 -22.98 2.81 -6.49
C TYR A 185 -24.43 3.04 -6.92
N GLN A 186 -24.75 4.19 -7.53
CA GLN A 186 -26.09 4.45 -8.07
C GLN A 186 -26.42 3.54 -9.26
N GLN A 187 -25.49 3.36 -10.20
CA GLN A 187 -25.67 2.47 -11.36
C GLN A 187 -25.89 1.02 -10.94
N GLU A 188 -25.30 0.60 -9.83
CA GLU A 188 -25.38 -0.77 -9.29
C GLU A 188 -26.44 -0.95 -8.19
N SER A 189 -27.24 0.09 -7.91
CA SER A 189 -28.30 0.09 -6.88
C SER A 189 -27.79 -0.16 -5.45
N TRP A 190 -26.54 0.25 -5.13
CA TRP A 190 -25.96 0.21 -3.79
C TRP A 190 -26.21 1.53 -3.04
N HIS A 191 -27.50 1.85 -2.82
CA HIS A 191 -27.93 3.15 -2.29
C HIS A 191 -27.29 3.50 -0.94
N HIS A 192 -27.23 2.56 0.01
CA HIS A 192 -26.61 2.82 1.31
C HIS A 192 -25.13 3.24 1.22
N LEU A 193 -24.37 2.67 0.28
CA LEU A 193 -22.97 3.05 0.06
C LEU A 193 -22.86 4.41 -0.65
N ALA A 194 -23.77 4.70 -1.58
CA ALA A 194 -23.87 6.01 -2.21
C ALA A 194 -24.15 7.11 -1.17
N ASP A 195 -25.15 6.91 -0.30
CA ASP A 195 -25.50 7.86 0.76
C ASP A 195 -24.33 8.11 1.72
N GLY A 196 -23.64 7.04 2.13
CA GLY A 196 -22.43 7.15 2.96
C GLY A 196 -21.32 7.96 2.28
N THR A 197 -21.12 7.77 0.97
CA THR A 197 -20.10 8.50 0.19
C THR A 197 -20.52 9.96 -0.05
N MET A 198 -21.82 10.24 -0.18
CA MET A 198 -22.33 11.62 -0.27
C MET A 198 -22.04 12.44 0.99
N LEU A 199 -22.04 11.81 2.18
CA LEU A 199 -21.62 12.50 3.41
C LEU A 199 -20.15 12.94 3.34
N HIS A 200 -19.27 12.07 2.85
CA HIS A 200 -17.85 12.40 2.65
C HIS A 200 -17.67 13.49 1.59
N LEU A 201 -18.48 13.46 0.52
CA LEU A 201 -18.50 14.52 -0.49
C LEU A 201 -18.95 15.86 0.10
N ALA A 202 -19.97 15.88 0.96
CA ALA A 202 -20.42 17.10 1.62
C ALA A 202 -19.33 17.69 2.54
N GLU A 203 -18.57 16.85 3.24
CA GLU A 203 -17.39 17.28 4.00
C GLU A 203 -16.30 17.86 3.09
N CYS A 204 -16.03 17.19 1.96
CA CYS A 204 -15.09 17.67 0.95
C CYS A 204 -15.48 19.04 0.38
N GLN A 205 -16.77 19.26 0.10
CA GLN A 205 -17.28 20.50 -0.45
C GLN A 205 -17.23 21.66 0.57
N LYS A 206 -17.46 21.39 1.85
CA LYS A 206 -17.27 22.41 2.90
C LYS A 206 -15.83 22.93 2.93
N LEU A 207 -14.84 22.05 2.79
CA LEU A 207 -13.43 22.43 2.73
C LEU A 207 -13.06 23.20 1.44
N LEU A 208 -13.85 23.08 0.38
CA LEU A 208 -13.67 23.87 -0.85
C LEU A 208 -14.29 25.27 -0.74
N GLU A 209 -15.35 25.41 0.06
CA GLU A 209 -16.06 26.67 0.29
C GLU A 209 -15.40 27.55 1.37
N GLU A 210 -14.58 26.97 2.25
CA GLU A 210 -13.76 27.72 3.22
C GLU A 210 -12.53 28.34 2.51
N PRO A 211 -12.44 29.67 2.36
CA PRO A 211 -11.24 30.30 1.84
C PRO A 211 -10.10 30.22 2.87
N ASP A 212 -8.89 29.91 2.40
CA ASP A 212 -7.63 29.90 3.18
C ASP A 212 -7.36 31.21 3.96
#